data_AF-A0A941NZJ8-F1
#
_entry.id   AF-A0A941NZJ8-F1
#
_cell.length_a   1.000
_cell.length_b   1.000
_cell.length_c   1.000
_cell.angle_alpha   90.00
_cell.angle_beta   90.00
_cell.angle_gamma   90.00
#
_symmetry.space_group_name_H-M   'P 1'
#
loop_
_entity.id
_entity.type
_entity.pdbx_description
1 polymer ?
#
loop_
_entity_poly.entity_id
_entity_poly.type
_entity_poly.pdbx_seq_one_letter_code
_entity_poly.pdbx_strand_id
1 'polypeptide(L)'
;MSDLESQALEMMSSNEKESEQTAIKRLAVLSPIDYDRARKQEAEKLGISVSALDKAVNATKRNEIDDSGFPNVDPWEYPVNPYELLNDISATVHRFIVCNKETADVVALWASMTWFMDVVQIAPLAIITAPEKRCGKTQLLTILGRLSYRPLSASNISTAALYRCIEAWNPTLLLDETDAFMKENEELRCVINSGHSRDNAYVIRTVGDDFTPKRFSTWGAKALSGIGHLSDTLMDRAIILELRRKLSHESVDRLRYAEPDLFLTLTRKLARFADDCREQVRRAAYPSGCSQ
;
A
#
# COMPACT_ATOMS: atom_id res chain seq x y z
N MET A 1 22.34 -31.39 32.54
CA MET A 1 22.35 -31.97 31.19
C MET A 1 21.15 -31.53 30.34
N SER A 2 20.23 -30.67 30.81
CA SER A 2 18.96 -30.37 30.11
C SER A 2 18.98 -29.18 29.15
N ASP A 3 19.85 -28.19 29.36
CA ASP A 3 19.70 -26.87 28.70
C ASP A 3 20.48 -26.77 27.38
N LEU A 4 21.63 -27.45 27.29
CA LEU A 4 22.45 -27.52 26.08
C LEU A 4 21.82 -28.41 24.99
N GLU A 5 21.14 -29.49 25.37
CA GLU A 5 20.42 -30.36 24.43
C GLU A 5 19.17 -29.67 23.87
N SER A 6 18.46 -28.90 24.70
CA SER A 6 17.30 -28.11 24.27
C SER A 6 17.68 -27.00 23.29
N GLN A 7 18.79 -26.28 23.55
CA GLN A 7 19.30 -25.25 22.65
C GLN A 7 19.81 -25.82 21.32
N ALA A 8 20.44 -27.00 21.34
CA ALA A 8 20.87 -27.68 20.12
C ALA A 8 19.67 -28.13 19.27
N LEU A 9 18.60 -28.63 19.89
CA LEU A 9 17.38 -29.06 19.20
C LEU A 9 16.64 -27.87 18.54
N GLU A 10 16.58 -26.72 19.21
CA GLU A 10 15.99 -25.50 18.66
C GLU A 10 16.81 -24.93 17.49
N MET A 11 18.15 -24.93 17.59
CA MET A 11 19.04 -24.52 16.50
C MET A 11 18.99 -25.46 15.29
N MET A 12 18.79 -26.76 15.50
CA MET A 12 18.62 -27.72 14.40
C MET A 12 17.26 -27.54 13.71
N SER A 13 16.19 -27.32 14.48
CA SER A 13 14.85 -27.08 13.94
C SER A 13 14.75 -25.76 13.15
N SER A 14 15.48 -24.72 13.56
CA SER A 14 15.52 -23.45 12.82
C SER A 14 16.30 -23.57 11.51
N ASN A 15 17.45 -24.25 11.51
CA ASN A 15 18.24 -24.52 10.30
C ASN A 15 17.49 -25.39 9.28
N GLU A 16 16.73 -26.39 9.74
CA GLU A 16 15.90 -27.22 8.87
C GLU A 16 14.77 -26.40 8.21
N LYS A 17 14.08 -25.55 8.98
CA LYS A 17 13.05 -24.66 8.44
C LYS A 17 13.60 -23.63 7.45
N GLU A 18 14.79 -23.11 7.69
CA GLU A 18 15.47 -22.15 6.79
C GLU A 18 15.94 -22.83 5.49
N SER A 19 16.41 -24.08 5.59
CA SER A 19 16.73 -24.94 4.44
C SER A 19 15.49 -25.27 3.60
N GLU A 20 14.37 -25.63 4.24
CA GLU A 20 13.09 -25.90 3.59
C GLU A 20 12.56 -24.68 2.84
N GLN A 21 12.55 -23.50 3.47
CA GLN A 21 12.07 -22.26 2.84
C GLN A 21 12.93 -21.85 1.64
N THR A 22 14.24 -22.04 1.73
CA THR A 22 15.18 -21.76 0.64
C THR A 22 14.93 -22.69 -0.56
N ALA A 23 14.68 -23.97 -0.31
CA ALA A 23 14.35 -24.94 -1.35
C ALA A 23 13.01 -24.61 -2.03
N ILE A 24 11.98 -24.24 -1.27
CA ILE A 24 10.66 -23.87 -1.80
C ILE A 24 10.76 -22.63 -2.70
N LYS A 25 11.50 -21.58 -2.28
CA LYS A 25 11.72 -20.38 -3.10
C LYS A 25 12.44 -20.71 -4.42
N ARG A 26 13.49 -21.54 -4.37
CA ARG A 26 14.20 -21.98 -5.59
C ARG A 26 13.28 -22.70 -6.57
N LEU A 27 12.39 -23.56 -6.07
CA LEU A 27 11.44 -24.33 -6.88
C LEU A 27 10.31 -23.44 -7.44
N ALA A 28 9.96 -22.35 -6.76
CA ALA A 28 8.97 -21.39 -7.22
C ALA A 28 9.41 -20.61 -8.49
N VAL A 29 10.71 -20.48 -8.75
CA VAL A 29 11.22 -19.78 -9.95
C VAL A 29 11.27 -20.69 -11.19
N LEU A 30 11.13 -22.01 -11.03
CA LEU A 30 11.25 -22.95 -12.15
C LEU A 30 10.02 -22.95 -13.08
N SER A 31 10.29 -23.21 -14.37
CA SER A 31 9.25 -23.47 -15.38
C SER A 31 8.38 -24.67 -14.98
N PRO A 32 7.13 -24.78 -15.45
CA PRO A 32 6.25 -25.90 -15.11
C PRO A 32 6.86 -27.28 -15.42
N ILE A 33 7.61 -27.38 -16.53
CA ILE A 33 8.25 -28.62 -16.97
C ILE A 33 9.46 -28.96 -16.09
N ASP A 34 10.27 -27.97 -15.74
CA ASP A 34 11.45 -28.18 -14.90
C ASP A 34 11.07 -28.48 -13.45
N TYR A 35 9.99 -27.87 -12.95
CA TYR A 35 9.42 -28.19 -11.66
C TYR A 35 8.87 -29.62 -11.62
N ASP A 36 8.12 -30.06 -12.64
CA ASP A 36 7.56 -31.42 -12.69
C ASP A 36 8.66 -32.50 -12.67
N ARG A 37 9.80 -32.22 -13.31
CA ARG A 37 10.98 -33.10 -13.29
C ARG A 37 11.65 -33.15 -11.92
N ALA A 38 11.70 -32.03 -11.19
CA ALA A 38 12.41 -31.93 -9.91
C ALA A 38 11.54 -32.33 -8.70
N ARG A 39 10.21 -32.18 -8.75
CA ARG A 39 9.33 -32.22 -7.56
C ARG A 39 9.37 -33.54 -6.78
N LYS A 40 9.53 -34.70 -7.45
CA LYS A 40 9.59 -36.00 -6.76
C LYS A 40 10.86 -36.12 -5.92
N GLN A 41 12.00 -35.76 -6.52
CA GLN A 41 13.30 -35.85 -5.86
C GLN A 41 13.43 -34.83 -4.72
N GLU A 42 12.89 -33.64 -4.92
CA GLU A 42 12.97 -32.57 -3.91
C GLU A 42 12.00 -32.80 -2.76
N ALA A 43 10.81 -33.36 -3.00
CA ALA A 43 9.90 -33.77 -1.92
C ALA A 43 10.53 -34.85 -1.02
N GLU A 44 11.26 -35.81 -1.63
CA GLU A 44 11.98 -36.85 -0.90
C GLU A 44 13.14 -36.29 -0.05
N LYS A 45 13.91 -35.34 -0.59
CA LYS A 45 14.98 -34.64 0.16
C LYS A 45 14.45 -33.84 1.36
N LEU A 46 13.26 -33.26 1.21
CA LEU A 46 12.63 -32.43 2.24
C LEU A 46 11.77 -33.25 3.22
N GLY A 47 11.64 -34.57 3.02
CA GLY A 47 10.84 -35.43 3.90
C GLY A 47 9.33 -35.11 3.89
N ILE A 48 8.81 -34.43 2.87
CA ILE A 48 7.41 -34.05 2.74
C ILE A 48 6.72 -34.74 1.56
N SER A 49 5.40 -34.80 1.58
CA SER A 49 4.64 -35.30 0.43
C SER A 49 4.75 -34.35 -0.77
N VAL A 50 4.74 -34.91 -1.99
CA VAL A 50 4.70 -34.12 -3.24
C VAL A 50 3.52 -33.15 -3.26
N SER A 51 2.37 -33.54 -2.69
CA SER A 51 1.19 -32.66 -2.57
C SER A 51 1.42 -31.47 -1.63
N ALA A 52 2.15 -31.67 -0.53
CA ALA A 52 2.52 -30.59 0.39
C ALA A 52 3.54 -29.65 -0.27
N LEU A 53 4.51 -30.19 -1.01
CA LEU A 53 5.47 -29.40 -1.80
C LEU A 53 4.75 -28.59 -2.89
N ASP A 54 3.83 -29.20 -3.63
CA ASP A 54 3.01 -28.52 -4.65
C ASP A 54 2.20 -27.37 -4.05
N LYS A 55 1.61 -27.55 -2.86
CA LYS A 55 0.91 -26.47 -2.14
C LYS A 55 1.85 -25.36 -1.72
N ALA A 56 3.02 -25.68 -1.17
CA ALA A 56 4.00 -24.71 -0.72
C ALA A 56 4.58 -23.90 -1.88
N VAL A 57 4.99 -24.56 -2.97
CA VAL A 57 5.53 -23.92 -4.17
C VAL A 57 4.46 -23.06 -4.87
N ASN A 58 3.22 -23.53 -4.96
CA ASN A 58 2.13 -22.72 -5.52
C ASN A 58 1.75 -21.55 -4.61
N ALA A 59 1.82 -21.69 -3.28
CA ALA A 59 1.63 -20.58 -2.36
C ALA A 59 2.75 -19.54 -2.51
N THR A 60 4.01 -19.97 -2.68
CA THR A 60 5.14 -19.07 -2.96
C THR A 60 5.01 -18.42 -4.34
N LYS A 61 4.66 -19.17 -5.39
CA LYS A 61 4.37 -18.62 -6.74
C LYS A 61 3.20 -17.63 -6.73
N ARG A 62 2.15 -17.87 -5.94
CA ARG A 62 1.03 -16.92 -5.75
C ARG A 62 1.40 -15.72 -4.89
N ASN A 63 2.40 -15.85 -4.02
CA ASN A 63 2.94 -14.71 -3.28
C ASN A 63 3.92 -13.89 -4.14
N GLU A 64 4.61 -14.51 -5.10
CA GLU A 64 5.54 -13.85 -6.05
C GLU A 64 4.83 -13.29 -7.29
N ILE A 65 3.78 -13.96 -7.77
CA ILE A 65 2.85 -13.45 -8.79
C ILE A 65 1.69 -12.82 -8.02
N ASP A 66 1.78 -11.52 -7.79
CA ASP A 66 0.72 -10.70 -7.22
C ASP A 66 -0.52 -10.68 -8.15
N ASP A 67 -1.32 -11.76 -8.13
CA ASP A 67 -2.59 -11.92 -8.88
C ASP A 67 -3.73 -11.07 -8.28
N SER A 68 -3.39 -10.12 -7.41
CA SER A 68 -4.30 -9.13 -6.86
C SER A 68 -4.81 -8.13 -7.90
N GLY A 69 -4.22 -8.13 -9.11
CA GLY A 69 -4.55 -7.20 -10.19
C GLY A 69 -3.89 -5.82 -10.04
N PHE A 70 -3.00 -5.63 -9.06
CA PHE A 70 -2.20 -4.40 -8.95
C PHE A 70 -0.95 -4.47 -9.85
N PRO A 71 -0.46 -3.32 -10.34
CA PRO A 71 0.76 -3.30 -11.13
C PRO A 71 1.96 -3.72 -10.26
N ASN A 72 2.70 -4.72 -10.72
CA ASN A 72 4.02 -5.02 -10.16
C ASN A 72 5.03 -3.98 -10.67
N VAL A 73 5.81 -3.38 -9.77
CA VAL A 73 6.74 -2.29 -10.09
C VAL A 73 8.16 -2.74 -9.75
N ASP A 74 8.95 -3.00 -10.80
CA ASP A 74 10.36 -3.36 -10.65
C ASP A 74 11.18 -2.17 -10.13
N PRO A 75 11.93 -2.30 -9.02
CA PRO A 75 12.75 -1.22 -8.49
C PRO A 75 13.71 -0.61 -9.52
N TRP A 76 14.02 0.66 -9.33
CA TRP A 76 15.07 1.34 -10.09
C TRP A 76 16.44 0.68 -9.86
N GLU A 77 17.24 0.60 -10.93
CA GLU A 77 18.50 -0.15 -10.94
C GLU A 77 19.54 0.43 -9.97
N TYR A 78 19.57 1.75 -9.84
CA TYR A 78 20.55 2.49 -9.05
C TYR A 78 19.94 3.04 -7.76
N PRO A 79 20.75 3.23 -6.70
CA PRO A 79 20.30 3.95 -5.50
C PRO A 79 19.71 5.31 -5.85
N VAL A 80 18.62 5.67 -5.19
CA VAL A 80 17.89 6.92 -5.42
C VAL A 80 18.14 7.88 -4.27
N ASN A 81 18.50 9.14 -4.59
CA ASN A 81 18.56 10.20 -3.59
C ASN A 81 17.13 10.61 -3.19
N PRO A 82 16.71 10.44 -1.92
CA PRO A 82 15.34 10.75 -1.50
C PRO A 82 14.96 12.22 -1.69
N TYR A 83 15.91 13.15 -1.50
CA TYR A 83 15.66 14.58 -1.66
C TYR A 83 15.32 14.93 -3.12
N GLU A 84 16.09 14.40 -4.06
CA GLU A 84 15.84 14.61 -5.49
C GLU A 84 14.53 13.96 -5.92
N LEU A 85 14.25 12.73 -5.47
CA LEU A 85 13.00 12.04 -5.79
C LEU A 85 11.76 12.82 -5.31
N LEU A 86 11.77 13.30 -4.06
CA LEU A 86 10.65 14.05 -3.52
C LEU A 86 10.45 15.38 -4.26
N ASN A 87 11.54 16.06 -4.64
CA ASN A 87 11.48 17.26 -5.47
C ASN A 87 10.97 16.97 -6.89
N ASP A 88 11.41 15.88 -7.52
CA ASP A 88 10.93 15.44 -8.84
C ASP A 88 9.41 15.19 -8.81
N ILE A 89 8.91 14.53 -7.76
CA ILE A 89 7.47 14.27 -7.58
C ILE A 89 6.73 15.59 -7.35
N SER A 90 7.20 16.45 -6.46
CA SER A 90 6.59 17.76 -6.19
C SER A 90 6.53 18.64 -7.45
N ALA A 91 7.62 18.71 -8.22
CA ALA A 91 7.66 19.40 -9.51
C ALA A 91 6.69 18.80 -10.52
N THR A 92 6.57 17.47 -10.55
CA THR A 92 5.60 16.75 -11.39
C THR A 92 4.16 17.10 -11.01
N VAL A 93 3.85 17.21 -9.72
CA VAL A 93 2.52 17.65 -9.26
C VAL A 93 2.25 19.07 -9.74
N HIS A 94 3.18 20.01 -9.54
CA HIS A 94 3.03 21.39 -10.00
C HIS A 94 2.86 21.54 -11.52
N ARG A 95 3.53 20.66 -12.29
CA ARG A 95 3.40 20.63 -13.74
C ARG A 95 1.94 20.41 -14.19
N PHE A 96 1.17 19.63 -13.43
CA PHE A 96 -0.19 19.23 -13.81
C PHE A 96 -1.30 19.86 -12.94
N ILE A 97 -0.97 20.35 -11.74
CA ILE A 97 -1.92 20.83 -10.74
C ILE A 97 -1.52 22.23 -10.28
N VAL A 98 -2.48 23.15 -10.30
CA VAL A 98 -2.33 24.46 -9.67
C VAL A 98 -2.59 24.32 -8.17
N CYS A 99 -1.51 24.35 -7.40
CA CYS A 99 -1.53 24.37 -5.95
C CYS A 99 -0.33 25.16 -5.42
N ASN A 100 -0.26 25.40 -4.12
CA ASN A 100 0.93 25.95 -3.47
C ASN A 100 2.01 24.87 -3.34
N LYS A 101 3.24 25.31 -3.09
CA LYS A 101 4.41 24.44 -2.95
C LYS A 101 4.23 23.41 -1.84
N GLU A 102 3.65 23.85 -0.73
CA GLU A 102 3.45 22.99 0.44
C GLU A 102 2.50 21.83 0.11
N THR A 103 1.43 22.07 -0.66
CA THR A 103 0.55 20.97 -1.09
C THR A 103 1.28 19.98 -2.00
N ALA A 104 2.09 20.46 -2.96
CA ALA A 104 2.84 19.56 -3.84
C ALA A 104 3.89 18.73 -3.08
N ASP A 105 4.60 19.35 -2.12
CA ASP A 105 5.57 18.68 -1.27
C ASP A 105 4.88 17.64 -0.37
N VAL A 106 3.72 17.97 0.20
CA VAL A 106 2.91 17.05 1.00
C VAL A 106 2.38 15.88 0.15
N VAL A 107 1.96 16.12 -1.09
CA VAL A 107 1.56 15.06 -2.03
C VAL A 107 2.73 14.10 -2.29
N ALA A 108 3.94 14.64 -2.47
CA ALA A 108 5.14 13.82 -2.66
C ALA A 108 5.43 12.94 -1.44
N LEU A 109 5.35 13.50 -0.24
CA LEU A 109 5.56 12.77 1.02
C LEU A 109 4.48 11.71 1.24
N TRP A 110 3.21 12.06 1.05
CA TRP A 110 2.09 11.13 1.25
C TRP A 110 2.14 9.98 0.24
N ALA A 111 2.39 10.27 -1.05
CA ALA A 111 2.56 9.22 -2.06
C ALA A 111 3.73 8.30 -1.71
N SER A 112 4.86 8.86 -1.26
CA SER A 112 6.03 8.07 -0.85
C SER A 112 5.72 7.17 0.36
N MET A 113 5.00 7.68 1.35
CA MET A 113 4.59 6.92 2.54
C MET A 113 3.82 5.65 2.19
N THR A 114 3.02 5.63 1.11
CA THR A 114 2.26 4.44 0.70
C THR A 114 3.14 3.22 0.43
N TRP A 115 4.43 3.42 0.10
CA TRP A 115 5.41 2.35 -0.13
C TRP A 115 6.03 1.78 1.16
N PHE A 116 5.77 2.43 2.29
CA PHE A 116 6.26 2.07 3.63
C PHE A 116 5.13 1.62 4.58
N MET A 117 3.97 1.26 4.04
CA MET A 117 2.77 0.90 4.82
C MET A 117 2.97 -0.30 5.77
N ASP A 118 3.99 -1.12 5.53
CA ASP A 118 4.40 -2.24 6.36
C ASP A 118 5.21 -1.81 7.60
N VAL A 119 5.85 -0.64 7.58
CA VAL A 119 6.70 -0.13 8.68
C VAL A 119 6.15 1.10 9.39
N VAL A 120 5.29 1.89 8.76
CA VAL A 120 4.64 3.05 9.41
C VAL A 120 3.53 2.62 10.37
N GLN A 121 3.27 3.47 11.36
CA GLN A 121 2.24 3.25 12.40
C GLN A 121 0.98 4.11 12.20
N ILE A 122 1.15 5.26 11.55
CA ILE A 122 0.06 6.19 11.25
C ILE A 122 -0.02 6.35 9.74
N ALA A 123 -1.24 6.18 9.22
CA ALA A 123 -1.60 6.37 7.82
C ALA A 123 -2.62 7.51 7.75
N PRO A 124 -2.17 8.78 7.76
CA PRO A 124 -3.08 9.92 7.68
C PRO A 124 -3.89 9.87 6.39
N LEU A 125 -5.17 10.24 6.47
CA LEU A 125 -6.02 10.36 5.29
C LEU A 125 -5.54 11.53 4.44
N ALA A 126 -5.51 11.40 3.11
CA ALA A 126 -5.30 12.55 2.23
C ALA A 126 -6.67 13.07 1.78
N ILE A 127 -7.08 14.25 2.24
CA ILE A 127 -8.35 14.86 1.81
C ILE A 127 -8.07 15.93 0.76
N ILE A 128 -8.43 15.64 -0.49
CA ILE A 128 -8.37 16.60 -1.59
C ILE A 128 -9.68 17.38 -1.60
N THR A 129 -9.61 18.67 -1.27
CA THR A 129 -10.78 19.55 -1.24
C THR A 129 -10.58 20.80 -2.08
N ALA A 130 -11.68 21.42 -2.47
CA ALA A 130 -11.71 22.74 -3.08
C ALA A 130 -13.10 23.35 -2.89
N PRO A 131 -13.21 24.69 -2.78
CA PRO A 131 -14.49 25.37 -2.62
C PRO A 131 -15.41 25.24 -3.85
N GLU A 132 -14.84 25.03 -5.04
CA GLU A 132 -15.57 24.95 -6.31
C GLU A 132 -15.36 23.62 -7.06
N LYS A 133 -16.25 23.35 -8.03
CA LYS A 133 -16.06 22.30 -9.05
C LYS A 133 -14.94 22.72 -10.02
N ARG A 134 -14.29 21.73 -10.66
CA ARG A 134 -13.26 21.94 -11.70
C ARG A 134 -11.95 22.59 -11.23
N CYS A 135 -11.56 22.35 -9.97
CA CYS A 135 -10.26 22.77 -9.41
C CYS A 135 -9.13 21.73 -9.55
N GLY A 136 -9.32 20.67 -10.36
CA GLY A 136 -8.30 19.63 -10.55
C GLY A 136 -8.27 18.52 -9.50
N LYS A 137 -9.28 18.39 -8.63
CA LYS A 137 -9.35 17.36 -7.57
C LYS A 137 -9.18 15.93 -8.10
N THR A 138 -10.01 15.51 -9.06
CA THR A 138 -9.90 14.20 -9.73
C THR A 138 -8.55 14.03 -10.43
N GLN A 139 -7.96 15.11 -10.95
CA GLN A 139 -6.64 15.06 -11.58
C GLN A 139 -5.53 14.81 -10.56
N LEU A 140 -5.59 15.46 -9.39
CA LEU A 140 -4.65 15.19 -8.30
C LEU A 140 -4.84 13.77 -7.74
N LEU A 141 -6.07 13.31 -7.57
CA LEU A 141 -6.36 11.93 -7.17
C LEU A 141 -5.81 10.92 -8.19
N THR A 142 -5.91 11.23 -9.48
CA THR A 142 -5.31 10.41 -10.56
C THR A 142 -3.78 10.38 -10.46
N ILE A 143 -3.14 11.52 -10.16
CA ILE A 143 -1.68 11.58 -9.97
C ILE A 143 -1.27 10.75 -8.76
N LEU A 144 -1.96 10.88 -7.62
CA LEU A 144 -1.74 10.01 -6.45
C LEU A 144 -1.88 8.54 -6.83
N GLY A 145 -2.90 8.17 -7.60
CA GLY A 145 -3.06 6.80 -8.09
C GLY A 145 -1.97 6.31 -9.02
N ARG A 146 -1.24 7.20 -9.70
CA ARG A 146 -0.09 6.82 -10.52
C ARG A 146 1.22 6.74 -9.75
N LEU A 147 1.27 7.30 -8.54
CA LEU A 147 2.47 7.36 -7.69
C LEU A 147 2.42 6.42 -6.49
N SER A 148 1.22 6.03 -6.06
CA SER A 148 1.03 5.25 -4.83
C SER A 148 1.29 3.76 -5.04
N TYR A 149 1.68 3.08 -3.96
CA TYR A 149 1.79 1.63 -3.91
C TYR A 149 0.39 0.97 -3.93
N ARG A 150 0.19 -0.01 -4.82
CA ARG A 150 -1.07 -0.78 -5.00
C ARG A 150 -2.34 0.10 -4.99
N PRO A 151 -2.49 1.01 -5.98
CA PRO A 151 -3.59 1.96 -6.00
C PRO A 151 -4.92 1.28 -6.38
N LEU A 152 -5.95 1.46 -5.56
CA LEU A 152 -7.33 1.01 -5.84
C LEU A 152 -8.26 2.23 -5.89
N SER A 153 -8.60 2.64 -7.12
CA SER A 153 -9.49 3.77 -7.37
C SER A 153 -10.95 3.35 -7.47
N ALA A 154 -11.84 4.07 -6.80
CA ALA A 154 -13.29 3.88 -6.91
C ALA A 154 -14.04 5.21 -6.78
N SER A 155 -15.16 5.36 -7.49
CA SER A 155 -16.08 6.49 -7.31
C SER A 155 -17.02 6.29 -6.12
N ASN A 156 -17.30 5.05 -5.74
CA ASN A 156 -18.05 4.68 -4.55
C ASN A 156 -17.67 3.26 -4.14
N ILE A 157 -17.86 2.92 -2.87
CA ILE A 157 -17.61 1.59 -2.32
C ILE A 157 -18.59 1.32 -1.17
N SER A 158 -19.19 0.13 -1.14
CA SER A 158 -19.99 -0.26 0.01
C SER A 158 -19.09 -0.47 1.23
N THR A 159 -19.60 -0.26 2.44
CA THR A 159 -18.84 -0.49 3.67
C THR A 159 -18.29 -1.92 3.74
N ALA A 160 -19.10 -2.90 3.28
CA ALA A 160 -18.70 -4.29 3.20
C ALA A 160 -17.54 -4.57 2.23
N ALA A 161 -17.57 -3.95 1.05
CA ALA A 161 -16.49 -4.08 0.09
C ALA A 161 -15.20 -3.41 0.61
N LEU A 162 -15.31 -2.26 1.28
CA LEU A 162 -14.16 -1.52 1.79
C LEU A 162 -13.24 -2.37 2.68
N TYR A 163 -13.75 -2.91 3.79
CA TYR A 163 -12.91 -3.68 4.71
C TYR A 163 -12.50 -5.04 4.14
N ARG A 164 -13.25 -5.61 3.18
CA ARG A 164 -12.88 -6.86 2.50
C ARG A 164 -11.74 -6.68 1.52
N CYS A 165 -11.77 -5.60 0.73
CA CYS A 165 -10.67 -5.25 -0.18
C CYS A 165 -9.41 -4.92 0.61
N ILE A 166 -9.53 -4.20 1.73
CA ILE A 166 -8.39 -3.91 2.61
C ILE A 166 -7.77 -5.18 3.15
N GLU A 167 -8.59 -6.08 3.72
CA GLU A 167 -8.13 -7.37 4.25
C GLU A 167 -7.48 -8.25 3.18
N ALA A 168 -8.06 -8.28 1.97
CA ALA A 168 -7.59 -9.16 0.91
C ALA A 168 -6.31 -8.67 0.22
N TRP A 169 -6.14 -7.35 0.07
CA TRP A 169 -5.15 -6.80 -0.86
C TRP A 169 -4.21 -5.75 -0.27
N ASN A 170 -4.52 -5.21 0.91
CA ASN A 170 -3.80 -4.08 1.52
C ASN A 170 -3.54 -2.91 0.54
N PRO A 171 -4.57 -2.39 -0.18
CA PRO A 171 -4.37 -1.40 -1.22
C PRO A 171 -4.25 0.03 -0.65
N THR A 172 -3.73 0.94 -1.46
CA THR A 172 -3.95 2.39 -1.27
C THR A 172 -5.28 2.78 -1.91
N LEU A 173 -6.26 3.12 -1.09
CA LEU A 173 -7.61 3.45 -1.57
C LEU A 173 -7.71 4.90 -2.04
N LEU A 174 -8.33 5.11 -3.19
CA LEU A 174 -8.50 6.43 -3.80
C LEU A 174 -9.98 6.60 -4.13
N LEU A 175 -10.70 7.36 -3.30
CA LEU A 175 -12.13 7.56 -3.43
C LEU A 175 -12.43 8.95 -3.98
N ASP A 176 -13.10 9.02 -5.13
CA ASP A 176 -13.59 10.30 -5.70
C ASP A 176 -15.04 10.59 -5.29
N GLU A 177 -15.48 11.84 -5.43
CA GLU A 177 -16.86 12.29 -5.17
C GLU A 177 -17.40 11.93 -3.77
N THR A 178 -16.52 11.91 -2.77
CA THR A 178 -16.84 11.49 -1.40
C THR A 178 -17.89 12.37 -0.71
N ASP A 179 -18.03 13.64 -1.10
CA ASP A 179 -19.06 14.53 -0.60
C ASP A 179 -20.49 14.07 -0.94
N ALA A 180 -20.65 13.30 -2.02
CA ALA A 180 -21.96 12.81 -2.46
C ALA A 180 -22.51 11.69 -1.58
N PHE A 181 -21.64 10.81 -1.03
CA PHE A 181 -22.07 9.60 -0.32
C PHE A 181 -21.64 9.53 1.15
N MET A 182 -20.69 10.36 1.62
CA MET A 182 -20.20 10.28 3.01
C MET A 182 -21.16 10.88 4.04
N LYS A 183 -21.97 11.88 3.67
CA LYS A 183 -22.87 12.56 4.62
C LYS A 183 -23.90 11.59 5.21
N GLU A 184 -24.44 10.71 4.38
CA GLU A 184 -25.52 9.78 4.75
C GLU A 184 -25.00 8.43 5.28
N ASN A 185 -23.70 8.14 5.10
CA ASN A 185 -23.13 6.83 5.43
C ASN A 185 -22.17 6.92 6.63
N GLU A 186 -22.74 6.97 7.84
CA GLU A 186 -21.98 6.98 9.10
C GLU A 186 -21.10 5.74 9.26
N GLU A 187 -21.61 4.56 8.90
CA GLU A 187 -20.85 3.31 9.02
C GLU A 187 -19.56 3.37 8.20
N LEU A 188 -19.64 3.83 6.94
CA LEU A 188 -18.49 3.97 6.06
C LEU A 188 -17.45 4.95 6.63
N ARG A 189 -17.92 6.10 7.17
CA ARG A 189 -17.05 7.08 7.82
C ARG A 189 -16.31 6.46 9.01
N CYS A 190 -16.98 5.66 9.82
CA CYS A 190 -16.36 4.95 10.95
C CYS A 190 -15.30 3.96 10.48
N VAL A 191 -15.56 3.17 9.43
CA VAL A 191 -14.58 2.22 8.88
C VAL A 191 -13.34 2.96 8.34
N ILE A 192 -13.53 4.05 7.59
CA ILE A 192 -12.42 4.85 7.06
C ILE A 192 -11.58 5.46 8.18
N ASN A 193 -12.24 6.07 9.16
CA ASN A 193 -11.58 6.66 10.33
C ASN A 193 -10.78 5.65 11.15
N SER A 194 -11.28 4.42 11.30
CA SER A 194 -10.60 3.39 12.08
C SER A 194 -9.22 3.02 11.50
N GLY A 195 -9.06 3.14 10.19
CA GLY A 195 -7.88 2.66 9.47
C GLY A 195 -6.64 3.54 9.50
N HIS A 196 -6.65 4.66 10.23
CA HIS A 196 -5.54 5.63 10.25
C HIS A 196 -4.42 5.28 11.24
N SER A 197 -4.70 4.47 12.27
CA SER A 197 -3.73 4.06 13.30
C SER A 197 -3.69 2.54 13.40
N ARG A 198 -2.49 1.96 13.32
CA ARG A 198 -2.30 0.52 13.12
C ARG A 198 -2.88 -0.35 14.23
N ASP A 199 -2.77 0.08 15.48
CA ASP A 199 -3.18 -0.71 16.66
C ASP A 199 -4.69 -0.98 16.68
N ASN A 200 -5.49 -0.01 16.21
CA ASN A 200 -6.95 -0.03 16.28
C ASN A 200 -7.62 -0.13 14.90
N ALA A 201 -6.86 -0.45 13.85
CA ALA A 201 -7.33 -0.50 12.47
C ALA A 201 -8.05 -1.82 12.14
N TYR A 202 -9.16 -2.08 12.84
CA TYR A 202 -10.01 -3.23 12.54
C TYR A 202 -11.48 -2.97 12.86
N VAL A 203 -12.34 -3.75 12.21
CA VAL A 203 -13.78 -3.82 12.48
C VAL A 203 -14.20 -5.26 12.66
N ILE A 204 -15.23 -5.48 13.47
CA ILE A 204 -15.85 -6.81 13.64
C ILE A 204 -17.15 -6.81 12.84
N ARG A 205 -17.32 -7.81 11.98
CA ARG A 205 -18.52 -8.01 11.17
C ARG A 205 -18.89 -9.49 11.17
N THR A 206 -20.18 -9.78 11.16
CA THR A 206 -20.69 -11.14 11.05
C THR A 206 -20.58 -11.62 9.59
N VAL A 207 -20.24 -12.89 9.40
CA VAL A 207 -20.07 -13.51 8.08
C VAL A 207 -20.75 -14.88 8.01
N GLY A 208 -21.17 -15.27 6.81
CA GLY A 208 -21.84 -16.54 6.55
C GLY A 208 -23.27 -16.59 7.10
N ASP A 209 -23.94 -17.70 6.86
CA ASP A 209 -25.32 -17.92 7.30
C ASP A 209 -25.42 -18.10 8.83
N ASP A 210 -24.33 -18.53 9.46
CA ASP A 210 -24.23 -18.70 10.92
C ASP A 210 -23.91 -17.39 11.68
N PHE A 211 -23.81 -16.25 10.97
CA PHE A 211 -23.46 -14.95 11.54
C PHE A 211 -22.19 -14.95 12.40
N THR A 212 -21.18 -15.72 12.02
CA THR A 212 -19.95 -15.85 12.80
C THR A 212 -19.19 -14.52 12.85
N PRO A 213 -18.81 -14.00 14.03
CA PRO A 213 -18.06 -12.76 14.13
C PRO A 213 -16.65 -12.94 13.56
N LYS A 214 -16.28 -12.10 12.59
CA LYS A 214 -14.94 -12.05 11.99
C LYS A 214 -14.35 -10.65 12.15
N ARG A 215 -13.08 -10.59 12.52
CA ARG A 215 -12.26 -9.37 12.50
C ARG A 215 -11.77 -9.12 11.08
N PHE A 216 -11.91 -7.89 10.61
CA PHE A 216 -11.39 -7.41 9.33
C PHE A 216 -10.48 -6.21 9.57
N SER A 217 -9.34 -6.18 8.90
CA SER A 217 -8.44 -5.03 8.87
C SER A 217 -9.08 -3.85 8.14
N THR A 218 -8.83 -2.65 8.66
CA THR A 218 -9.12 -1.38 7.99
C THR A 218 -7.85 -0.58 7.74
N TRP A 219 -6.69 -1.14 8.07
CA TRP A 219 -5.38 -0.51 7.93
C TRP A 219 -5.04 -0.27 6.46
N GLY A 220 -4.69 0.97 6.11
CA GLY A 220 -4.28 1.30 4.75
C GLY A 220 -4.29 2.80 4.50
N ALA A 221 -3.47 3.24 3.55
CA ALA A 221 -3.50 4.61 3.05
C ALA A 221 -4.80 4.85 2.27
N LYS A 222 -5.43 6.01 2.49
CA LYS A 222 -6.69 6.38 1.85
C LYS A 222 -6.66 7.85 1.46
N ALA A 223 -6.91 8.14 0.18
CA ALA A 223 -7.15 9.48 -0.31
C ALA A 223 -8.63 9.65 -0.66
N LEU A 224 -9.22 10.75 -0.21
CA LEU A 224 -10.62 11.11 -0.41
C LEU A 224 -10.66 12.43 -1.19
N SER A 225 -11.37 12.46 -2.31
CA SER A 225 -11.64 13.68 -3.07
C SER A 225 -13.10 14.08 -2.90
N GLY A 226 -13.36 15.35 -2.57
CA GLY A 226 -14.70 15.85 -2.36
C GLY A 226 -14.79 17.37 -2.42
N ILE A 227 -16.01 17.89 -2.46
CA ILE A 227 -16.28 19.33 -2.42
C ILE A 227 -16.53 19.77 -0.97
N GLY A 228 -15.84 20.82 -0.54
CA GLY A 228 -16.07 21.47 0.75
C GLY A 228 -15.55 20.66 1.94
N HIS A 229 -16.26 20.76 3.06
CA HIS A 229 -15.86 20.19 4.34
C HIS A 229 -16.48 18.80 4.55
N LEU A 230 -15.63 17.79 4.73
CA LEU A 230 -16.01 16.48 5.26
C LEU A 230 -16.18 16.55 6.79
N SER A 231 -16.69 15.49 7.42
CA SER A 231 -16.93 15.50 8.88
C SER A 231 -15.65 15.78 9.68
N ASP A 232 -15.76 16.53 10.79
CA ASP A 232 -14.61 16.92 11.63
C ASP A 232 -13.75 15.74 12.08
N THR A 233 -14.37 14.57 12.33
CA THR A 233 -13.67 13.34 12.70
C THR A 233 -12.73 12.80 11.61
N LEU A 234 -13.05 13.02 10.34
CA LEU A 234 -12.16 12.70 9.21
C LEU A 234 -11.06 13.74 9.11
N MET A 235 -11.41 15.03 9.23
CA MET A 235 -10.48 16.14 9.09
C MET A 235 -9.36 16.12 10.13
N ASP A 236 -9.66 15.76 11.38
CA ASP A 236 -8.68 15.63 12.48
C ASP A 236 -7.62 14.55 12.23
N ARG A 237 -7.93 13.56 11.39
CA ARG A 237 -7.05 12.43 11.03
C ARG A 237 -6.47 12.56 9.62
N ALA A 238 -6.66 13.73 9.00
CA ALA A 238 -6.35 13.96 7.61
C ALA A 238 -5.32 15.07 7.41
N ILE A 239 -4.59 14.93 6.32
CA ILE A 239 -3.81 15.98 5.71
C ILE A 239 -4.68 16.59 4.62
N ILE A 240 -4.94 17.88 4.72
CA ILE A 240 -5.82 18.61 3.79
C ILE A 240 -4.99 19.11 2.61
N LEU A 241 -5.34 18.63 1.42
CA LEU A 241 -4.77 19.04 0.15
C LEU A 241 -5.75 20.01 -0.52
N GLU A 242 -5.70 21.27 -0.10
CA GLU A 242 -6.61 22.30 -0.59
C GLU A 242 -6.18 22.79 -1.97
N LEU A 243 -7.08 22.66 -2.94
CA LEU A 243 -6.92 23.15 -4.29
C LEU A 243 -7.77 24.40 -4.52
N ARG A 244 -7.27 25.27 -5.39
CA ARG A 244 -8.01 26.44 -5.86
C ARG A 244 -8.25 26.38 -7.35
N ARG A 245 -9.22 27.17 -7.81
CA ARG A 245 -9.43 27.35 -9.23
C ARG A 245 -8.19 28.03 -9.84
N LYS A 246 -7.74 27.44 -10.94
CA LYS A 246 -6.68 27.99 -11.78
C LYS A 246 -7.09 29.35 -12.34
N LEU A 247 -6.20 30.34 -12.24
CA LEU A 247 -6.38 31.67 -12.82
C LEU A 247 -6.14 31.62 -14.34
N SER A 248 -6.67 32.61 -15.06
CA SER A 248 -6.57 32.67 -16.53
C SER A 248 -5.14 32.75 -17.06
N HIS A 249 -4.22 33.36 -16.30
CA HIS A 249 -2.81 33.50 -16.65
C HIS A 249 -1.94 32.32 -16.22
N GLU A 250 -2.45 31.46 -15.34
CA GLU A 250 -1.75 30.25 -14.96
C GLU A 250 -1.90 29.23 -16.09
N SER A 251 -0.86 28.45 -16.35
CA SER A 251 -0.93 27.35 -17.30
C SER A 251 -0.37 26.09 -16.63
N VAL A 252 -0.98 24.94 -16.94
CA VAL A 252 -0.51 23.62 -16.48
C VAL A 252 -0.62 22.69 -17.67
N ASP A 253 0.24 21.70 -17.69
CA ASP A 253 0.22 20.67 -18.72
C ASP A 253 -1.02 19.81 -18.55
N ARG A 254 -1.46 19.21 -19.65
CA ARG A 254 -2.57 18.24 -19.60
C ARG A 254 -1.99 16.87 -19.30
N LEU A 255 -2.44 16.24 -18.22
CA LEU A 255 -1.96 14.93 -17.76
C LEU A 255 -2.01 13.83 -18.84
N ARG A 256 -2.97 13.91 -19.77
CA ARG A 256 -3.09 12.96 -20.90
C ARG A 256 -1.96 13.06 -21.95
N TYR A 257 -1.20 14.15 -21.93
CA TYR A 257 -0.03 14.36 -22.79
C TYR A 257 1.28 14.19 -22.02
N ALA A 258 1.22 13.72 -20.76
CA ALA A 258 2.42 13.35 -20.03
C ALA A 258 3.16 12.22 -20.77
N GLU A 259 4.47 12.20 -20.62
CA GLU A 259 5.33 11.18 -21.21
C GLU A 259 4.90 9.80 -20.69
N PRO A 260 4.83 8.76 -21.55
CA PRO A 260 4.35 7.43 -21.15
C PRO A 260 5.08 6.87 -19.92
N ASP A 261 6.39 7.11 -19.85
CA ASP A 261 7.26 6.54 -18.81
C ASP A 261 7.46 7.46 -17.61
N LEU A 262 6.84 8.65 -17.57
CA LEU A 262 7.03 9.61 -16.48
C LEU A 262 6.69 8.98 -15.12
N PHE A 263 5.47 8.48 -15.00
CA PHE A 263 4.98 7.90 -13.75
C PHE A 263 5.64 6.56 -13.47
N LEU A 264 5.91 5.75 -14.50
CA LEU A 264 6.63 4.49 -14.36
C LEU A 264 8.03 4.73 -13.77
N THR A 265 8.76 5.73 -14.28
CA THR A 265 10.10 6.07 -13.76
C THR A 265 10.03 6.49 -12.29
N LEU A 266 9.08 7.35 -11.94
CA LEU A 266 8.89 7.81 -10.56
C LEU A 266 8.51 6.66 -9.61
N THR A 267 7.60 5.75 -10.01
CA THR A 267 7.21 4.61 -9.18
C THR A 267 8.33 3.60 -9.01
N ARG A 268 9.14 3.34 -10.05
CA ARG A 268 10.34 2.49 -9.93
C ARG A 268 11.35 3.10 -8.97
N LYS A 269 11.55 4.42 -9.01
CA LYS A 269 12.39 5.14 -8.04
C LYS A 269 11.82 5.08 -6.62
N LEU A 270 10.49 5.21 -6.47
CA LEU A 270 9.81 5.06 -5.18
C LEU A 270 9.95 3.64 -4.60
N ALA A 271 9.79 2.62 -5.44
CA ALA A 271 10.04 1.22 -5.07
C ALA A 271 11.48 1.03 -4.56
N ARG A 272 12.46 1.55 -5.31
CA ARG A 272 13.87 1.50 -4.91
C ARG A 272 14.16 2.24 -3.61
N PHE A 273 13.62 3.45 -3.48
CA PHE A 273 13.72 4.24 -2.26
C PHE A 273 13.11 3.50 -1.06
N ALA A 274 11.96 2.86 -1.25
CA ALA A 274 11.31 2.08 -0.21
C ALA A 274 12.18 0.92 0.25
N ASP A 275 12.79 0.18 -0.69
CA ASP A 275 13.65 -0.95 -0.37
C ASP A 275 14.95 -0.54 0.35
N ASP A 276 15.62 0.51 -0.12
CA ASP A 276 16.88 0.99 0.47
C ASP A 276 16.68 1.62 1.87
N CYS A 277 15.55 2.30 2.09
CA CYS A 277 15.32 3.09 3.31
C CYS A 277 14.34 2.44 4.30
N ARG A 278 13.75 1.27 3.99
CA ARG A 278 12.71 0.61 4.82
C ARG A 278 13.08 0.51 6.28
N GLU A 279 14.29 0.05 6.56
CA GLU A 279 14.77 -0.16 7.93
C GLU A 279 15.04 1.16 8.66
N GLN A 280 15.52 2.19 7.95
CA GLN A 280 15.73 3.52 8.53
C GLN A 280 14.39 4.15 8.92
N VAL A 281 13.38 4.03 8.06
CA VAL A 281 12.01 4.48 8.35
C VAL A 281 11.41 3.70 9.53
N ARG A 282 11.58 2.38 9.57
CA ARG A 282 11.13 1.53 10.69
C ARG A 282 11.73 2.02 12.02
N ARG A 283 13.04 2.29 12.08
CA ARG A 283 13.70 2.78 13.30
C ARG A 283 13.24 4.19 13.69
N ALA A 284 13.03 5.06 12.72
CA ALA A 284 12.51 6.41 12.98
C ALA A 284 11.05 6.39 13.49
N ALA A 285 10.24 5.45 13.00
CA ALA A 285 8.87 5.23 13.47
C ALA A 285 8.82 4.62 14.88
N TYR A 286 9.89 3.94 15.32
CA TYR A 286 10.07 3.41 16.67
C TYR A 286 11.34 3.99 17.33
N PRO A 287 11.35 5.28 17.72
CA PRO A 287 12.49 5.82 18.47
C PRO A 287 12.64 4.97 19.73
N SER A 288 13.80 4.34 19.89
CA SER A 288 14.15 3.57 21.09
C SER A 288 14.13 4.52 22.29
N GLY A 289 12.98 4.68 22.97
CA GLY A 289 12.85 5.65 24.05
C GLY A 289 11.44 6.03 24.52
N CYS A 290 10.37 5.80 23.74
CA CYS A 290 9.00 5.98 24.26
C CYS A 290 8.40 4.65 24.68
N SER A 291 8.77 4.21 25.88
CA SER A 291 7.97 3.26 26.65
C SER A 291 6.75 3.98 27.23
N GLN A 292 5.58 3.47 26.85
CA GLN A 292 4.20 3.73 27.32
C GLN A 292 3.52 5.01 26.84
#